data_AF-A0A3D5KP74-F1
#
_entry.id   AF-A0A3D5KP74-F1
#
_cell.length_a   1.000
_cell.length_b   1.000
_cell.length_c   1.000
_cell.angle_alpha   90.00
_cell.angle_beta   90.00
_cell.angle_gamma   90.00
#
_symmetry.space_group_name_H-M   'P 1'
#
loop_
_entity.id
_entity.type
_entity.pdbx_description
1 polymer ?
#
loop_
_entity_poly.entity_id
_entity_poly.type
_entity_poly.pdbx_seq_one_letter_code
_entity_poly.pdbx_strand_id
1 'polypeptide(L)'
;MVAVKIGVTASLVSLFIYTTYILRGSLEILFGYLNGVAGDVNYVSFVGTAFWAGWVSLIARLAGLILALCVCYLLWIKSWPFLRLKKIVSIALVLEGVNFLGLVPSLWFLLRPSTVSFPPSLGYGYIIQILFTVPFLWALAYQVARYQISNQKRRLLQVGAITFVGYIVALVANEVSRWASMLSISSLRFIEGIRAVGFFNALVLMPFAIVFAVVGAYRLFRKEEGSAMTWFGLSLVVVGLNYTIYLFYVYTVHSLNTLPVVDIWTLPLLALGIALIVNTQRNKRYAC
;
A
#
# COMPACT_ATOMS: atom_id res chain seq x y z
N MET A 1 8.83 15.80 15.57
CA MET A 1 9.43 15.50 14.24
C MET A 1 10.14 14.14 14.20
N VAL A 2 10.93 13.77 15.23
CA VAL A 2 11.63 12.47 15.29
C VAL A 2 10.71 11.26 15.13
N ALA A 3 9.56 11.23 15.83
CA ALA A 3 8.61 10.12 15.76
C ALA A 3 8.08 9.85 14.33
N VAL A 4 7.83 10.91 13.54
CA VAL A 4 7.37 10.77 12.15
C VAL A 4 8.46 10.19 11.27
N LYS A 5 9.73 10.61 11.45
CA LYS A 5 10.87 10.03 10.73
C LYS A 5 10.99 8.54 10.99
N ILE A 6 10.94 8.15 12.27
CA ILE A 6 10.98 6.74 12.70
C ILE A 6 9.82 5.96 12.08
N GLY A 7 8.59 6.48 12.15
CA GLY A 7 7.41 5.82 11.60
C GLY A 7 7.49 5.58 10.09
N VAL A 8 7.98 6.57 9.33
CA VAL A 8 8.19 6.41 7.88
C VAL A 8 9.29 5.39 7.59
N THR A 9 10.44 5.46 8.27
CA THR A 9 11.51 4.45 8.10
C THR A 9 11.01 3.05 8.41
N ALA A 10 10.30 2.87 9.54
CA ALA A 10 9.77 1.58 9.95
C ALA A 10 8.77 1.03 8.92
N SER A 11 7.91 1.88 8.35
CA SER A 11 6.97 1.50 7.29
C SER A 11 7.71 1.03 6.04
N LEU A 12 8.74 1.76 5.59
CA LEU A 12 9.53 1.38 4.42
C LEU A 12 10.35 0.10 4.64
N VAL A 13 10.95 -0.07 5.82
CA VAL A 13 11.69 -1.29 6.17
C VAL A 13 10.77 -2.50 6.25
N SER A 14 9.59 -2.35 6.86
CA SER A 14 8.59 -3.41 6.91
C SER A 14 8.12 -3.82 5.51
N LEU A 15 7.88 -2.84 4.64
CA LEU A 15 7.52 -3.10 3.25
C LEU A 15 8.67 -3.72 2.45
N PHE A 16 9.92 -3.34 2.72
CA PHE A 16 11.10 -3.97 2.12
C PHE A 16 11.20 -5.45 2.51
N ILE A 17 11.05 -5.78 3.80
CA ILE A 17 11.06 -7.17 4.29
C ILE A 17 9.93 -8.00 3.66
N TYR A 18 8.74 -7.43 3.55
CA TYR A 18 7.61 -8.10 2.90
C TYR A 18 7.87 -8.34 1.42
N THR A 19 8.43 -7.35 0.72
CA THR A 19 8.75 -7.46 -0.71
C THR A 19 9.84 -8.50 -0.96
N THR A 20 10.86 -8.59 -0.11
CA THR A 20 11.90 -9.61 -0.23
C THR A 20 11.38 -11.01 0.08
N TYR A 21 10.44 -11.15 1.02
CA TYR A 21 9.74 -12.42 1.26
C TYR A 21 8.97 -12.90 0.01
N ILE A 22 8.21 -12.01 -0.65
CA ILE A 22 7.52 -12.35 -1.90
C ILE A 22 8.51 -12.68 -3.02
N LEU A 23 9.62 -11.94 -3.11
CA LEU A 23 10.66 -12.16 -4.10
C LEU A 23 11.29 -13.55 -3.96
N ARG A 24 11.54 -14.00 -2.73
CA ARG A 24 12.03 -15.35 -2.48
C ARG A 24 11.07 -16.40 -3.05
N GLY A 25 9.78 -16.34 -2.70
CA GLY A 25 8.80 -17.30 -3.20
C GLY A 25 8.66 -17.26 -4.74
N SER A 26 8.76 -16.07 -5.32
CA SER A 26 8.75 -15.90 -6.77
C SER A 26 9.99 -16.53 -7.43
N LEU A 27 11.19 -16.33 -6.85
CA LEU A 27 12.46 -16.92 -7.30
C LEU A 27 12.41 -18.45 -7.25
N GLU A 28 11.83 -19.03 -6.20
CA GLU A 28 11.66 -20.49 -6.08
C GLU A 28 10.86 -21.03 -7.28
N ILE A 29 9.74 -20.40 -7.64
CA ILE A 29 8.93 -20.77 -8.81
C ILE A 29 9.70 -20.56 -10.12
N LEU A 30 10.43 -19.45 -10.27
CA LEU A 30 11.21 -19.18 -11.49
C LEU A 30 12.32 -20.20 -11.70
N PHE A 31 13.09 -20.53 -10.65
CA PHE A 31 14.13 -21.53 -10.77
C PHE A 31 13.56 -22.93 -10.99
N GLY A 32 12.43 -23.26 -10.35
CA GLY A 32 11.68 -24.48 -10.65
C GLY A 32 11.25 -24.58 -12.11
N TYR A 33 10.71 -23.49 -12.67
CA TYR A 33 10.35 -23.37 -14.08
C TYR A 33 11.56 -23.59 -15.01
N LEU A 34 12.68 -22.90 -14.74
CA LEU A 34 13.91 -23.01 -15.53
C LEU A 34 14.54 -24.41 -15.47
N ASN A 35 14.37 -25.11 -14.33
CA ASN A 35 14.83 -26.48 -14.13
C ASN A 35 13.84 -27.54 -14.65
N GLY A 36 12.70 -27.15 -15.23
CA GLY A 36 11.72 -28.09 -15.76
C GLY A 36 10.89 -28.83 -14.70
N VAL A 37 10.78 -28.29 -13.47
CA VAL A 37 9.92 -28.88 -12.44
C VAL A 37 8.47 -28.82 -12.90
N ALA A 38 7.85 -29.98 -13.08
CA ALA A 38 6.53 -30.10 -13.72
C ALA A 38 5.45 -29.18 -13.11
N GLY A 39 5.41 -29.05 -11.78
CA GLY A 39 4.47 -28.16 -11.08
C GLY A 39 4.64 -26.68 -11.46
N ASP A 40 5.89 -26.21 -11.45
CA ASP A 40 6.21 -24.80 -11.73
C ASP A 40 6.10 -24.49 -13.23
N VAL A 41 6.46 -25.44 -14.10
CA VAL A 41 6.24 -25.33 -15.55
C VAL A 41 4.76 -25.18 -15.86
N ASN A 42 3.93 -26.03 -15.27
CA ASN A 42 2.47 -25.94 -15.43
C ASN A 42 1.92 -24.62 -14.89
N TYR A 43 2.40 -24.17 -13.73
CA TYR A 43 1.97 -22.91 -13.13
C TYR A 43 2.34 -21.69 -13.99
N VAL A 44 3.60 -21.54 -14.38
CA VAL A 44 4.06 -20.40 -15.19
C VAL A 44 3.40 -20.41 -16.57
N SER A 45 3.21 -21.58 -17.18
CA SER A 45 2.50 -21.71 -18.46
C SER A 45 1.02 -21.34 -18.34
N PHE A 46 0.38 -21.72 -17.23
CA PHE A 46 -1.02 -21.38 -16.94
C PHE A 46 -1.22 -19.88 -16.71
N VAL A 47 -0.35 -19.25 -15.91
CA VAL A 47 -0.44 -17.82 -15.58
C VAL A 47 0.15 -16.94 -16.69
N GLY A 48 1.04 -17.47 -17.52
CA GLY A 48 1.55 -16.84 -18.73
C GLY A 48 2.08 -15.42 -18.51
N THR A 49 1.53 -14.45 -19.25
CA THR A 49 1.95 -13.04 -19.20
C THR A 49 1.79 -12.40 -17.82
N ALA A 50 0.84 -12.88 -17.01
CA ALA A 50 0.63 -12.36 -15.65
C ALA A 50 1.79 -12.73 -14.70
N PHE A 51 2.46 -13.86 -14.93
CA PHE A 51 3.64 -14.24 -14.12
C PHE A 51 4.79 -13.27 -14.39
N TRP A 52 5.11 -13.05 -15.67
CA TRP A 52 6.18 -12.14 -16.07
C TRP A 52 5.91 -10.68 -15.70
N ALA A 53 4.66 -10.24 -15.82
CA ALA A 53 4.25 -8.92 -15.37
C ALA A 53 4.38 -8.76 -13.84
N GLY A 54 3.99 -9.77 -13.07
CA GLY A 54 4.21 -9.82 -11.62
C GLY A 54 5.69 -9.76 -11.24
N TRP A 55 6.55 -10.39 -12.02
CA TRP A 55 8.00 -10.30 -11.86
C TRP A 55 8.56 -8.90 -12.09
N VAL A 56 8.20 -8.27 -13.21
CA VAL A 56 8.60 -6.88 -13.51
C VAL A 56 8.08 -5.94 -12.43
N SER A 57 6.84 -6.13 -11.99
CA SER A 57 6.21 -5.40 -10.89
C SER A 57 7.01 -5.48 -9.61
N LEU A 58 7.42 -6.70 -9.22
CA LEU A 58 8.14 -6.96 -7.98
C LEU A 58 9.55 -6.34 -8.00
N ILE A 59 10.25 -6.43 -9.13
CA ILE A 59 11.55 -5.80 -9.34
C ILE A 59 11.41 -4.27 -9.27
N ALA A 60 10.40 -3.70 -9.93
CA ALA A 60 10.13 -2.27 -9.90
C ALA A 60 9.85 -1.79 -8.47
N ARG A 61 9.03 -2.53 -7.70
CA ARG A 61 8.74 -2.24 -6.29
C ARG A 61 10.01 -2.28 -5.44
N LEU A 62 10.83 -3.33 -5.59
CA LEU A 62 12.09 -3.46 -4.84
C LEU A 62 13.03 -2.28 -5.13
N ALA A 63 13.22 -1.94 -6.40
CA ALA A 63 14.04 -0.79 -6.79
C ALA A 63 13.48 0.52 -6.22
N GLY A 64 12.17 0.73 -6.29
CA GLY A 64 11.50 1.89 -5.70
C GLY A 64 11.71 2.00 -4.19
N LEU A 65 11.62 0.88 -3.46
CA LEU A 65 11.84 0.83 -2.01
C LEU A 65 13.29 1.12 -1.62
N ILE A 66 14.26 0.58 -2.36
CA ILE A 66 15.68 0.88 -2.15
C ILE A 66 15.91 2.38 -2.33
N LEU A 67 15.38 2.98 -3.39
CA LEU A 67 15.49 4.43 -3.62
C LEU A 67 14.81 5.23 -2.50
N ALA A 68 13.63 4.80 -2.01
CA ALA A 68 12.93 5.47 -0.92
C ALA A 68 13.71 5.42 0.40
N LEU A 69 14.31 4.27 0.73
CA LEU A 69 15.20 4.11 1.89
C LEU A 69 16.47 4.96 1.75
N CYS A 70 17.08 4.99 0.56
CA CYS A 70 18.21 5.87 0.26
C CYS A 70 17.84 7.34 0.45
N VAL A 71 16.65 7.77 0.01
CA VAL A 71 16.17 9.15 0.25
C VAL A 71 16.03 9.42 1.74
N CYS A 72 15.46 8.50 2.53
CA CYS A 72 15.35 8.67 3.98
C CYS A 72 16.72 8.84 4.64
N TYR A 73 17.68 8.00 4.26
CA TYR A 73 19.07 8.10 4.72
C TYR A 73 19.70 9.46 4.34
N LEU A 74 19.61 9.85 3.07
CA LEU A 74 20.22 11.09 2.58
C LEU A 74 19.57 12.34 3.19
N LEU A 75 18.25 12.32 3.40
CA LEU A 75 17.50 13.47 3.92
C LEU A 75 17.59 13.60 5.45
N TRP A 76 17.68 12.50 6.19
CA TRP A 76 17.67 12.54 7.67
C TRP A 76 19.02 12.32 8.33
N ILE A 77 19.92 11.53 7.74
CA ILE A 77 21.23 11.24 8.31
C ILE A 77 22.28 12.14 7.68
N LYS A 78 22.29 12.26 6.34
CA LYS A 78 23.21 13.18 5.64
C LYS A 78 22.69 14.60 5.51
N SER A 79 21.44 14.86 5.91
CA SER A 79 20.81 16.18 5.90
C SER A 79 20.87 16.89 4.54
N TRP A 80 20.81 16.12 3.44
CA TRP A 80 20.78 16.70 2.09
C TRP A 80 19.46 17.47 1.86
N PRO A 81 19.50 18.62 1.19
CA PRO A 81 18.29 19.37 0.87
C PRO A 81 17.41 18.58 -0.10
N PHE A 82 16.09 18.60 0.14
CA PHE A 82 15.10 17.89 -0.69
C PHE A 82 15.22 18.21 -2.19
N LEU A 83 15.62 19.43 -2.54
CA LEU A 83 15.85 19.83 -3.94
C LEU A 83 16.85 18.94 -4.69
N ARG A 84 17.87 18.40 -4.01
CA ARG A 84 18.83 17.46 -4.61
C ARG A 84 18.24 16.06 -4.79
N LEU A 85 17.28 15.69 -3.94
CA LEU A 85 16.69 14.34 -3.88
C LEU A 85 15.40 14.22 -4.69
N LYS A 86 14.79 15.32 -5.13
CA LYS A 86 13.47 15.31 -5.79
C LYS A 86 13.37 14.38 -6.99
N LYS A 87 14.44 14.26 -7.80
CA LYS A 87 14.45 13.34 -8.95
C LYS A 87 14.40 11.87 -8.50
N ILE A 88 15.12 11.52 -7.43
CA ILE A 88 15.12 10.17 -6.86
C ILE A 88 13.73 9.84 -6.29
N VAL A 89 13.12 10.77 -5.56
CA VAL A 89 11.74 10.61 -5.05
C VAL A 89 10.74 10.43 -6.18
N SER A 90 10.86 11.23 -7.25
CA SER A 90 10.01 11.08 -8.43
C SER A 90 10.15 9.71 -9.08
N ILE A 91 11.37 9.19 -9.22
CA ILE A 91 11.62 7.86 -9.79
C ILE A 91 11.00 6.78 -8.90
N ALA A 92 11.20 6.86 -7.58
CA ALA A 92 10.61 5.91 -6.63
C ALA A 92 9.07 5.86 -6.73
N LEU A 93 8.42 7.03 -6.88
CA LEU A 93 6.96 7.11 -7.08
C LEU A 93 6.51 6.52 -8.42
N VAL A 94 7.27 6.74 -9.50
CA VAL A 94 6.97 6.14 -10.81
C VAL A 94 7.09 4.62 -10.74
N LEU A 95 8.14 4.09 -10.11
CA LEU A 95 8.36 2.65 -9.94
C LEU A 95 7.26 1.99 -9.09
N GLU A 96 6.79 2.66 -8.04
CA GLU A 96 5.61 2.21 -7.29
C GLU A 96 4.36 2.17 -8.20
N GLY A 97 4.18 3.17 -9.07
CA GLY A 97 3.11 3.15 -10.07
C GLY A 97 3.25 2.01 -11.09
N VAL A 98 4.47 1.70 -11.53
CA VAL A 98 4.74 0.55 -12.42
C VAL A 98 4.38 -0.77 -11.74
N ASN A 99 4.61 -0.90 -10.43
CA ASN A 99 4.16 -2.07 -9.68
C ASN A 99 2.63 -2.25 -9.77
N PHE A 100 1.83 -1.20 -9.64
CA PHE A 100 0.38 -1.33 -9.83
C PHE A 100 -0.02 -1.61 -11.29
N LEU A 101 0.70 -1.08 -12.28
CA LEU A 101 0.46 -1.43 -13.69
C LEU A 101 0.77 -2.89 -14.01
N GLY A 102 1.69 -3.52 -13.27
CA GLY A 102 1.96 -4.95 -13.37
C GLY A 102 0.76 -5.86 -13.08
N LEU A 103 -0.31 -5.32 -12.47
CA LEU A 103 -1.57 -6.03 -12.24
C LEU A 103 -2.44 -6.15 -13.51
N VAL A 104 -2.18 -5.34 -14.55
CA VAL A 104 -3.01 -5.30 -15.76
C VAL A 104 -3.08 -6.67 -16.45
N PRO A 105 -1.98 -7.40 -16.68
CA PRO A 105 -2.06 -8.72 -17.32
C PRO A 105 -2.83 -9.76 -16.48
N SER A 106 -2.86 -9.60 -15.15
CA SER A 106 -3.66 -10.45 -14.26
C SER A 106 -5.16 -10.20 -14.41
N LEU A 107 -5.60 -9.01 -14.84
CA LEU A 107 -7.02 -8.71 -15.03
C LEU A 107 -7.69 -9.63 -16.06
N TRP A 108 -6.94 -10.02 -17.10
CA TRP A 108 -7.44 -10.97 -18.10
C TRP A 108 -7.80 -12.32 -17.47
N PHE A 109 -7.01 -12.80 -16.51
CA PHE A 109 -7.28 -14.04 -15.78
C PHE A 109 -8.41 -13.90 -14.78
N LEU A 110 -8.46 -12.77 -14.05
CA LEU A 110 -9.39 -12.58 -12.95
C LEU A 110 -10.80 -12.23 -13.41
N LEU A 111 -10.97 -11.63 -14.59
CA LEU A 111 -12.27 -11.16 -15.10
C LEU A 111 -12.86 -12.08 -16.16
N ARG A 112 -12.16 -13.16 -16.54
CA ARG A 112 -12.66 -14.07 -17.56
C ARG A 112 -13.79 -14.95 -16.97
N PRO A 113 -15.00 -14.96 -17.59
CA PRO A 113 -16.14 -15.73 -17.06
C PRO A 113 -15.93 -17.24 -17.01
N SER A 114 -14.96 -17.76 -17.77
CA SER A 114 -14.74 -19.20 -17.96
C SER A 114 -13.77 -19.83 -16.96
N THR A 115 -13.11 -19.04 -16.10
CA THR A 115 -12.15 -19.55 -15.12
C THR A 115 -12.81 -19.69 -13.76
N VAL A 116 -13.22 -20.91 -13.40
CA VAL A 116 -13.73 -21.26 -12.05
C VAL A 116 -12.68 -21.00 -10.97
N SER A 117 -11.41 -20.88 -11.35
CA SER A 117 -10.25 -20.81 -10.45
C SER A 117 -10.10 -19.50 -9.68
N PHE A 118 -10.67 -18.37 -10.14
CA PHE A 118 -10.48 -17.08 -9.49
C PHE A 118 -11.76 -16.24 -9.41
N PRO A 119 -12.08 -15.65 -8.24
CA PRO A 119 -13.24 -14.77 -8.09
C PRO A 119 -13.07 -13.44 -8.84
N PRO A 120 -14.09 -12.98 -9.60
CA PRO A 120 -14.07 -11.67 -10.27
C PRO A 120 -13.87 -10.48 -9.34
N SER A 121 -14.22 -10.62 -8.05
CA SER A 121 -14.05 -9.58 -7.04
C SER A 121 -12.61 -9.10 -6.89
N LEU A 122 -11.61 -9.98 -7.07
CA LEU A 122 -10.19 -9.62 -7.08
C LEU A 122 -9.84 -8.75 -8.29
N GLY A 123 -10.38 -9.10 -9.47
CA GLY A 123 -10.17 -8.34 -10.70
C GLY A 123 -10.70 -6.92 -10.59
N TYR A 124 -11.91 -6.74 -10.03
CA TYR A 124 -12.45 -5.41 -9.77
C TYR A 124 -11.60 -4.62 -8.75
N GLY A 125 -11.09 -5.30 -7.73
CA GLY A 125 -10.16 -4.70 -6.77
C GLY A 125 -8.88 -4.18 -7.43
N TYR A 126 -8.32 -4.94 -8.38
CA TYR A 126 -7.12 -4.53 -9.13
C TYR A 126 -7.40 -3.35 -10.07
N ILE A 127 -8.56 -3.30 -10.72
CA ILE A 127 -8.97 -2.14 -11.51
C ILE A 127 -9.00 -0.88 -10.63
N ILE A 128 -9.65 -0.95 -9.47
CA ILE A 128 -9.73 0.19 -8.54
C ILE A 128 -8.32 0.61 -8.09
N GLN A 129 -7.46 -0.36 -7.75
CA GLN A 129 -6.07 -0.06 -7.40
C GLN A 129 -5.34 0.67 -8.52
N ILE A 130 -5.37 0.16 -9.76
CA ILE A 130 -4.71 0.80 -10.90
C ILE A 130 -5.23 2.24 -11.11
N LEU A 131 -6.55 2.43 -11.10
CA LEU A 131 -7.17 3.73 -11.34
C LEU A 131 -6.87 4.75 -10.23
N PHE A 132 -6.77 4.31 -8.97
CA PHE A 132 -6.57 5.19 -7.82
C PHE A 132 -5.12 5.30 -7.33
N THR A 133 -4.17 4.52 -7.88
CA THR A 133 -2.75 4.68 -7.57
C THR A 133 -1.96 5.24 -8.74
N VAL A 134 -2.02 4.64 -9.93
CA VAL A 134 -1.12 4.94 -11.04
C VAL A 134 -1.19 6.41 -11.48
N PRO A 135 -2.36 6.96 -11.88
CA PRO A 135 -2.41 8.34 -12.36
C PRO A 135 -2.03 9.35 -11.28
N PHE A 136 -2.39 9.08 -10.02
CA PHE A 136 -2.11 9.98 -8.91
C PHE A 136 -0.64 9.94 -8.47
N LEU A 137 -0.03 8.75 -8.40
CA LEU A 137 1.41 8.59 -8.13
C LEU A 137 2.25 9.25 -9.23
N TRP A 138 1.89 9.07 -10.50
CA TRP A 138 2.60 9.70 -11.61
C TRP A 138 2.40 11.22 -11.65
N ALA A 139 1.19 11.71 -11.33
CA ALA A 139 0.94 13.14 -11.17
C ALA A 139 1.78 13.72 -10.01
N LEU A 140 1.88 13.03 -8.88
CA LEU A 140 2.72 13.42 -7.75
C LEU A 140 4.20 13.40 -8.12
N ALA A 141 4.67 12.35 -8.80
CA ALA A 141 6.05 12.22 -9.28
C ALA A 141 6.43 13.41 -10.17
N TYR A 142 5.57 13.75 -11.12
CA TYR A 142 5.74 14.91 -12.00
C TYR A 142 5.82 16.23 -11.22
N GLN A 143 4.94 16.44 -10.23
CA GLN A 143 5.01 17.64 -9.39
C GLN A 143 6.28 17.69 -8.54
N VAL A 144 6.70 16.55 -7.98
CA VAL A 144 7.95 16.43 -7.21
C VAL A 144 9.16 16.76 -8.09
N ALA A 145 9.23 16.23 -9.31
CA ALA A 145 10.33 16.49 -10.23
C ALA A 145 10.45 17.98 -10.59
N ARG A 146 9.32 18.65 -10.81
CA ARG A 146 9.25 20.08 -11.16
C ARG A 146 9.38 21.02 -9.97
N TYR A 147 9.28 20.51 -8.74
CA TYR A 147 9.27 21.33 -7.52
C TYR A 147 10.41 22.35 -7.45
N GLN A 148 10.03 23.61 -7.22
CA GLN A 148 10.88 24.75 -6.93
C GLN A 148 10.29 25.55 -5.75
N ILE A 149 11.15 26.08 -4.87
CA ILE A 149 10.79 26.62 -3.55
C ILE A 149 9.76 27.76 -3.62
N SER A 150 9.82 28.64 -4.63
CA SER A 150 9.10 29.91 -4.59
C SER A 150 7.59 29.85 -4.89
N ASN A 151 7.09 28.86 -5.63
CA ASN A 151 5.68 28.90 -6.10
C ASN A 151 4.91 27.56 -6.12
N GLN A 152 5.55 26.41 -5.89
CA GLN A 152 4.90 25.11 -6.14
C GLN A 152 4.54 24.30 -4.88
N LYS A 153 4.84 24.81 -3.68
CA LYS A 153 4.56 24.11 -2.40
C LYS A 153 3.08 23.74 -2.25
N ARG A 154 2.17 24.68 -2.52
CA ARG A 154 0.73 24.44 -2.38
C ARG A 154 0.22 23.37 -3.33
N ARG A 155 0.60 23.44 -4.61
CA ARG A 155 0.21 22.46 -5.62
C ARG A 155 0.74 21.07 -5.29
N LEU A 156 1.98 20.98 -4.83
CA LEU A 156 2.58 19.72 -4.38
C LEU A 156 1.78 19.11 -3.22
N LEU A 157 1.42 19.91 -2.21
CA LEU A 157 0.61 19.45 -1.08
C LEU A 157 -0.78 18.97 -1.50
N GLN A 158 -1.44 19.69 -2.42
CA GLN A 158 -2.75 19.31 -2.94
C GLN A 158 -2.71 18.00 -3.71
N VAL A 159 -1.75 17.84 -4.62
CA VAL A 159 -1.56 16.57 -5.36
C VAL A 159 -1.15 15.45 -4.41
N GLY A 160 -0.32 15.74 -3.40
CA GLY A 160 0.03 14.80 -2.34
C GLY A 160 -1.18 14.31 -1.55
N ALA A 161 -2.11 15.21 -1.17
CA ALA A 161 -3.35 14.84 -0.49
C ALA A 161 -4.26 13.98 -1.36
N ILE A 162 -4.44 14.34 -2.63
CA ILE A 162 -5.24 13.53 -3.58
C ILE A 162 -4.60 12.14 -3.74
N THR A 163 -3.28 12.07 -3.87
CA THR A 163 -2.54 10.80 -3.98
C THR A 163 -2.69 9.95 -2.73
N PHE A 164 -2.64 10.57 -1.55
CA PHE A 164 -2.90 9.88 -0.28
C PHE A 164 -4.31 9.29 -0.24
N VAL A 165 -5.34 10.06 -0.62
CA VAL A 165 -6.73 9.56 -0.69
C VAL A 165 -6.84 8.40 -1.68
N GLY A 166 -6.27 8.53 -2.88
CA GLY A 166 -6.26 7.47 -3.88
C GLY A 166 -5.60 6.19 -3.37
N TYR A 167 -4.46 6.32 -2.68
CA TYR A 167 -3.76 5.18 -2.08
C TYR A 167 -4.59 4.51 -0.97
N ILE A 168 -5.28 5.28 -0.12
CA ILE A 168 -6.19 4.72 0.89
C ILE A 168 -7.35 3.99 0.22
N VAL A 169 -7.99 4.57 -0.79
CA VAL A 169 -9.07 3.91 -1.55
C VAL A 169 -8.58 2.60 -2.17
N ALA A 170 -7.37 2.59 -2.75
CA ALA A 170 -6.76 1.40 -3.31
C ALA A 170 -6.50 0.30 -2.25
N LEU A 171 -5.99 0.67 -1.07
CA LEU A 171 -5.80 -0.27 0.05
C LEU A 171 -7.13 -0.86 0.54
N VAL A 172 -8.15 -0.02 0.69
CA VAL A 172 -9.49 -0.48 1.11
C VAL A 172 -10.10 -1.41 0.06
N ALA A 173 -10.01 -1.06 -1.22
CA ALA A 173 -10.51 -1.89 -2.31
C ALA A 173 -9.78 -3.24 -2.36
N ASN A 174 -8.45 -3.25 -2.20
CA ASN A 174 -7.67 -4.49 -2.12
C ASN A 174 -8.17 -5.40 -0.99
N GLU A 175 -8.33 -4.83 0.21
CA GLU A 175 -8.73 -5.59 1.39
C GLU A 175 -10.17 -6.12 1.28
N VAL A 176 -11.12 -5.27 0.87
CA VAL A 176 -12.52 -5.68 0.69
C VAL A 176 -12.64 -6.73 -0.42
N SER A 177 -11.97 -6.55 -1.56
CA SER A 177 -11.98 -7.52 -2.66
C SER A 177 -11.38 -8.87 -2.26
N ARG A 178 -10.31 -8.88 -1.45
CA ARG A 178 -9.69 -10.09 -0.90
C ARG A 178 -10.66 -10.85 -0.01
N TRP A 179 -11.34 -10.16 0.91
CA TRP A 179 -12.31 -10.84 1.77
C TRP A 179 -13.56 -11.30 0.99
N ALA A 180 -14.03 -10.50 0.04
CA ALA A 180 -15.12 -10.87 -0.86
C ALA A 180 -14.77 -12.09 -1.73
N SER A 181 -13.52 -12.22 -2.17
CA SER A 181 -13.07 -13.40 -2.91
C SER A 181 -13.08 -14.65 -2.04
N MET A 182 -12.68 -14.53 -0.76
CA MET A 182 -12.74 -15.65 0.18
C MET A 182 -14.18 -16.08 0.52
N LEU A 183 -15.12 -15.12 0.58
CA LEU A 183 -16.57 -15.39 0.69
C LEU A 183 -17.05 -16.27 -0.47
N SER A 184 -16.72 -15.88 -1.70
CA SER A 184 -17.17 -16.59 -2.91
C SER A 184 -16.66 -18.03 -3.01
N ILE A 185 -15.51 -18.34 -2.39
CA ILE A 185 -14.91 -19.68 -2.40
C ILE A 185 -15.45 -20.54 -1.26
N SER A 186 -15.76 -19.95 -0.10
CA SER A 186 -16.01 -20.71 1.16
C SER A 186 -17.50 -20.93 1.49
N SER A 187 -18.44 -20.30 0.77
CA SER A 187 -19.90 -20.37 1.03
C SER A 187 -20.30 -19.98 2.48
N LEU A 188 -21.43 -20.46 3.02
CA LEU A 188 -21.96 -20.11 4.36
C LEU A 188 -20.98 -20.37 5.52
N ARG A 189 -20.02 -21.28 5.36
CA ARG A 189 -18.94 -21.53 6.34
C ARG A 189 -17.99 -20.35 6.51
N PHE A 190 -18.07 -19.34 5.65
CA PHE A 190 -17.31 -18.10 5.78
C PHE A 190 -17.68 -17.31 7.04
N ILE A 191 -18.93 -17.42 7.51
CA ILE A 191 -19.45 -16.68 8.67
C ILE A 191 -18.82 -17.19 9.98
N GLU A 192 -18.18 -18.36 9.95
CA GLU A 192 -17.52 -18.97 11.10
C GLU A 192 -15.99 -18.79 11.03
N GLY A 193 -15.41 -18.29 12.12
CA GLY A 193 -13.96 -18.23 12.33
C GLY A 193 -13.25 -17.00 11.76
N ILE A 194 -11.96 -17.17 11.49
CA ILE A 194 -10.97 -16.10 11.24
C ILE A 194 -11.31 -15.21 10.06
N ARG A 195 -11.91 -15.80 9.03
CA ARG A 195 -12.24 -15.10 7.78
C ARG A 195 -13.40 -14.13 7.98
N ALA A 196 -14.39 -14.48 8.80
CA ALA A 196 -15.48 -13.59 9.18
C ALA A 196 -14.96 -12.36 9.93
N VAL A 197 -14.08 -12.57 10.91
CA VAL A 197 -13.50 -11.48 11.70
C VAL A 197 -12.72 -10.52 10.81
N GLY A 198 -11.89 -11.04 9.90
CA GLY A 198 -11.18 -10.21 8.92
C GLY A 198 -12.11 -9.39 8.03
N PHE A 199 -13.17 -10.02 7.50
CA PHE A 199 -14.14 -9.34 6.66
C PHE A 199 -14.95 -8.26 7.38
N PHE A 200 -15.54 -8.57 8.54
CA PHE A 200 -16.33 -7.60 9.29
C PHE A 200 -15.46 -6.44 9.78
N ASN A 201 -14.24 -6.72 10.21
CA ASN A 201 -13.31 -5.69 10.61
C ASN A 201 -12.94 -4.77 9.43
N ALA A 202 -12.65 -5.34 8.26
CA ALA A 202 -12.39 -4.57 7.05
C ALA A 202 -13.62 -3.74 6.63
N LEU A 203 -14.81 -4.34 6.64
CA LEU A 203 -16.05 -3.68 6.22
C LEU A 203 -16.45 -2.53 7.16
N VAL A 204 -16.17 -2.64 8.45
CA VAL A 204 -16.49 -1.59 9.44
C VAL A 204 -15.38 -0.54 9.51
N LEU A 205 -14.11 -0.94 9.65
CA LEU A 205 -13.02 0.00 9.88
C LEU A 205 -12.56 0.71 8.59
N MET A 206 -12.38 0.00 7.49
CA MET A 206 -11.76 0.59 6.30
C MET A 206 -12.55 1.76 5.68
N PRO A 207 -13.89 1.82 5.69
CA PRO A 207 -14.63 3.01 5.28
C PRO A 207 -14.26 4.27 6.07
N PHE A 208 -14.00 4.14 7.39
CA PHE A 208 -13.54 5.28 8.20
C PHE A 208 -12.17 5.79 7.76
N ALA A 209 -11.27 4.91 7.30
CA ALA A 209 -9.98 5.33 6.75
C ALA A 209 -10.16 6.25 5.53
N ILE A 210 -11.10 5.92 4.64
CA ILE A 210 -11.45 6.77 3.49
C ILE A 210 -12.03 8.10 3.96
N VAL A 211 -13.01 8.08 4.87
CA VAL A 211 -13.64 9.31 5.40
C VAL A 211 -12.57 10.23 5.99
N PHE A 212 -11.69 9.71 6.85
CA PHE A 212 -10.61 10.50 7.44
C PHE A 212 -9.61 11.02 6.41
N ALA A 213 -9.28 10.24 5.37
CA ALA A 213 -8.43 10.70 4.28
C ALA A 213 -9.07 11.86 3.50
N VAL A 214 -10.37 11.74 3.16
CA VAL A 214 -11.12 12.78 2.43
C VAL A 214 -11.25 14.05 3.27
N VAL A 215 -11.59 13.93 4.56
CA VAL A 215 -11.65 15.08 5.48
C VAL A 215 -10.27 15.73 5.62
N GLY A 216 -9.20 14.94 5.72
CA GLY A 216 -7.83 15.45 5.76
C GLY A 216 -7.46 16.23 4.50
N ALA A 217 -7.80 15.70 3.32
CA ALA A 217 -7.59 16.38 2.05
C ALA A 217 -8.38 17.70 2.01
N TYR A 218 -9.68 17.68 2.33
CA TYR A 218 -10.53 18.87 2.39
C TYR A 218 -9.95 19.95 3.31
N ARG A 219 -9.51 19.58 4.51
CA ARG A 219 -8.87 20.51 5.47
C ARG A 219 -7.57 21.08 4.91
N LEU A 220 -6.77 20.29 4.20
CA LEU A 220 -5.56 20.78 3.53
C LEU A 220 -5.88 21.79 2.43
N PHE A 221 -6.94 21.56 1.64
CA PHE A 221 -7.41 22.54 0.64
C PHE A 221 -7.85 23.86 1.26
N ARG A 222 -8.41 23.83 2.48
CA ARG A 222 -8.76 25.00 3.30
C ARG A 222 -7.59 25.66 4.02
N LYS A 223 -6.35 25.20 3.77
CA LYS A 223 -5.10 25.69 4.41
C LYS A 223 -5.02 25.41 5.92
N GLU A 224 -5.78 24.42 6.42
CA GLU A 224 -5.75 24.02 7.82
C GLU A 224 -4.75 22.86 8.01
N GLU A 225 -3.46 23.10 7.72
CA GLU A 225 -2.43 22.04 7.66
C GLU A 225 -2.36 21.18 8.93
N GLY A 226 -2.44 21.78 10.12
CA GLY A 226 -2.45 21.03 11.37
C GLY A 226 -3.68 20.12 11.51
N SER A 227 -4.87 20.62 11.15
CA SER A 227 -6.08 19.80 11.17
C SER A 227 -5.95 18.64 10.18
N ALA A 228 -5.50 18.92 8.95
CA ALA A 228 -5.30 17.94 7.89
C ALA A 228 -4.39 16.77 8.31
N MET A 229 -3.24 17.06 8.92
CA MET A 229 -2.29 16.03 9.38
C MET A 229 -2.88 15.12 10.47
N THR A 230 -3.78 15.66 11.30
CA THR A 230 -4.50 14.85 12.30
C THR A 230 -5.42 13.83 11.62
N TRP A 231 -6.19 14.28 10.63
CA TRP A 231 -7.11 13.42 9.88
C TRP A 231 -6.39 12.37 9.02
N PHE A 232 -5.31 12.74 8.34
CA PHE A 232 -4.45 11.75 7.66
C PHE A 232 -3.85 10.75 8.66
N GLY A 233 -3.42 11.22 9.83
CA GLY A 233 -2.96 10.35 10.90
C GLY A 233 -4.03 9.35 11.35
N LEU A 234 -5.27 9.81 11.55
CA LEU A 234 -6.41 8.95 11.91
C LEU A 234 -6.70 7.91 10.83
N SER A 235 -6.63 8.30 9.54
CA SER A 235 -6.77 7.36 8.42
C SER A 235 -5.74 6.22 8.51
N LEU A 236 -4.46 6.53 8.74
CA LEU A 236 -3.40 5.53 8.91
C LEU A 236 -3.57 4.68 10.17
N VAL A 237 -4.04 5.26 11.28
CA VAL A 237 -4.37 4.53 12.51
C VAL A 237 -5.44 3.48 12.23
N VAL A 238 -6.52 3.85 11.54
CA VAL A 238 -7.61 2.92 11.22
C VAL A 238 -7.12 1.77 10.33
N VAL A 239 -6.32 2.07 9.30
CA VAL A 239 -5.70 1.03 8.46
C VAL A 239 -4.84 0.09 9.31
N GLY A 240 -3.94 0.63 10.13
CA GLY A 240 -3.07 -0.17 10.99
C GLY A 240 -3.82 -0.97 12.05
N LEU A 241 -4.90 -0.44 12.63
CA LEU A 241 -5.77 -1.13 13.56
C LEU A 241 -6.49 -2.30 12.90
N ASN A 242 -6.97 -2.15 11.65
CA ASN A 242 -7.58 -3.27 10.91
C ASN A 242 -6.67 -4.50 10.90
N TYR A 243 -5.40 -4.29 10.53
CA TYR A 243 -4.44 -5.37 10.44
C TYR A 243 -3.95 -5.87 11.80
N THR A 244 -3.87 -5.00 12.81
CA THR A 244 -3.48 -5.37 14.17
C THR A 244 -4.54 -6.25 14.84
N ILE A 245 -5.82 -5.89 14.71
CA ILE A 245 -6.94 -6.69 15.23
C ILE A 245 -6.96 -8.06 14.55
N TYR A 246 -6.82 -8.10 13.23
CA TYR A 246 -6.77 -9.37 12.50
C TYR A 246 -5.58 -10.23 12.94
N LEU A 247 -4.38 -9.65 13.05
CA LEU A 247 -3.17 -10.37 13.48
C LEU A 247 -3.34 -10.95 14.89
N PHE A 248 -3.85 -10.14 15.82
CA PHE A 248 -4.11 -10.58 17.19
C PHE A 248 -5.10 -11.75 17.19
N TYR A 249 -6.18 -11.66 16.41
CA TYR A 249 -7.14 -12.75 16.31
C TYR A 249 -6.50 -14.04 15.76
N VAL A 250 -5.75 -13.96 14.66
CA VAL A 250 -5.00 -15.10 14.07
C VAL A 250 -4.06 -15.76 15.08
N TYR A 251 -3.41 -14.95 15.90
CA TYR A 251 -2.55 -15.44 16.98
C TYR A 251 -3.36 -16.20 18.04
N THR A 252 -4.48 -15.65 18.52
CA THR A 252 -5.32 -16.28 19.56
C THR A 252 -5.90 -17.64 19.16
N VAL A 253 -6.22 -17.80 17.88
CA VAL A 253 -6.79 -19.04 17.31
C VAL A 253 -5.72 -19.99 16.73
N HIS A 254 -4.43 -19.69 16.94
CA HIS A 254 -3.29 -20.52 16.53
C HIS A 254 -3.24 -20.86 15.03
N SER A 255 -3.74 -19.96 14.17
CA SER A 255 -3.82 -20.19 12.72
C SER A 255 -2.76 -19.41 11.94
N LEU A 256 -1.50 -19.56 12.34
CA LEU A 256 -0.38 -18.80 11.78
C LEU A 256 -0.20 -18.99 10.26
N ASN A 257 -0.70 -20.10 9.70
CA ASN A 257 -0.72 -20.36 8.26
C ASN A 257 -1.57 -19.36 7.46
N THR A 258 -2.42 -18.56 8.13
CA THR A 258 -3.23 -17.51 7.50
C THR A 258 -2.54 -16.14 7.52
N LEU A 259 -1.38 -16.00 8.16
CA LEU A 259 -0.61 -14.75 8.18
C LEU A 259 -0.20 -14.23 6.79
N PRO A 260 0.17 -15.07 5.81
CA PRO A 260 0.53 -14.59 4.47
C PRO A 260 -0.62 -13.92 3.71
N VAL A 261 -1.86 -14.12 4.15
CA VAL A 261 -3.06 -13.47 3.60
C VAL A 261 -3.09 -11.97 3.95
N VAL A 262 -2.36 -11.58 4.98
CA VAL A 262 -2.37 -10.23 5.56
C VAL A 262 -1.25 -9.41 4.96
N ASP A 263 -1.56 -8.18 4.57
CA ASP A 263 -0.57 -7.17 4.22
C ASP A 263 0.15 -6.65 5.48
N ILE A 264 0.92 -7.51 6.16
CA ILE A 264 1.62 -7.23 7.44
C ILE A 264 2.48 -5.96 7.36
N TRP A 265 2.94 -5.62 6.15
CA TRP A 265 3.71 -4.40 5.88
C TRP A 265 2.98 -3.10 6.25
N THR A 266 1.65 -3.13 6.43
CA THR A 266 0.82 -1.99 6.82
C THR A 266 0.77 -1.74 8.33
N LEU A 267 1.24 -2.67 9.18
CA LEU A 267 1.22 -2.49 10.64
C LEU A 267 1.95 -1.22 11.11
N PRO A 268 3.11 -0.84 10.56
CA PRO A 268 3.77 0.41 10.94
C PRO A 268 2.99 1.68 10.60
N LEU A 269 1.94 1.60 9.76
CA LEU A 269 1.05 2.72 9.50
C LEU A 269 0.29 3.15 10.77
N LEU A 270 0.03 2.23 11.70
CA LEU A 270 -0.51 2.55 13.02
C LEU A 270 0.42 3.53 13.77
N ALA A 271 1.70 3.16 13.88
CA ALA A 271 2.70 3.96 14.56
C ALA A 271 2.95 5.30 13.84
N LEU A 272 2.97 5.29 12.50
CA LEU A 272 3.07 6.51 11.69
C LEU A 272 1.88 7.44 11.90
N GLY A 273 0.66 6.90 11.93
CA GLY A 273 -0.56 7.66 12.17
C GLY A 273 -0.58 8.31 13.55
N ILE A 274 -0.24 7.56 14.61
CA ILE A 274 -0.09 8.09 15.96
C ILE A 274 0.98 9.19 16.00
N ALA A 275 2.12 8.96 15.35
CA ALA A 275 3.21 9.93 15.31
C ALA A 275 2.79 11.25 14.63
N LEU A 276 1.97 11.20 13.57
CA LEU A 276 1.42 12.39 12.91
C LEU A 276 0.47 13.16 13.83
N ILE A 277 -0.43 12.47 14.54
CA ILE A 277 -1.38 13.10 15.46
C ILE A 277 -0.63 13.79 16.61
N VAL A 278 0.26 13.06 17.29
CA VAL A 278 1.02 13.57 18.45
C VAL A 278 1.92 14.75 18.04
N ASN A 279 2.59 14.66 16.90
CA ASN A 279 3.47 15.74 16.43
C ASN A 279 2.67 17.01 16.11
N THR A 280 1.49 16.86 15.51
CA THR A 280 0.58 17.98 15.25
C THR A 280 0.11 18.64 16.54
N GLN A 281 -0.31 17.86 17.54
CA GLN A 281 -0.77 18.40 18.82
C GLN A 281 0.33 19.14 19.57
N ARG A 282 1.57 18.61 19.55
CA ARG A 282 2.74 19.29 20.12
C ARG A 282 2.97 20.64 19.43
N ASN A 283 2.97 20.68 18.10
CA ASN A 283 3.18 21.93 17.35
C ASN A 283 2.11 23.00 17.66
N LYS A 284 0.85 22.60 17.92
CA LYS A 284 -0.20 23.54 18.34
C LYS A 284 0.08 24.14 19.73
N ARG A 285 0.58 23.33 20.67
CA ARG A 285 0.88 23.79 22.04
C ARG A 285 2.04 24.78 22.11
N TYR A 286 3.03 24.68 21.22
CA TYR A 286 4.17 25.60 21.17
C TYR A 286 3.91 26.87 20.33
N ALA A 287 2.75 26.97 19.69
CA ALA A 287 2.33 28.15 18.91
C ALA A 287 1.40 29.09 19.69
N CYS A 288 1.00 28.70 20.90
CA CYS A 288 0.30 29.53 21.89
C CYS A 288 1.31 29.97 22.94
#